data_AF-A0A1I6RJY8-F1
#
_entry.id   AF-A0A1I6RJY8-F1
#
_cell.length_a   1.000
_cell.length_b   1.000
_cell.length_c   1.000
_cell.angle_alpha   90.00
_cell.angle_beta   90.00
_cell.angle_gamma   90.00
#
_symmetry.space_group_name_H-M   'P 1'
#
loop_
_entity.id
_entity.type
_entity.pdbx_description
1 polymer ?
#
loop_
_entity_poly.entity_id
_entity_poly.type
_entity_poly.pdbx_seq_one_letter_code
_entity_poly.pdbx_strand_id
1 'polypeptide(L)' 'MDIIDGEKVECSRCDEITDLEEVNVLGKRNNRTYAKPVCDDCLDGIGVPRGYELERDVSYLKEGTDETHS' A
#
# COMPACT_ATOMS: atom_id res chain seq x y z
N MET A 1 2.24 6.76 2.38
CA MET A 1 2.58 5.34 2.58
C MET A 1 4.07 5.32 2.80
N ASP A 2 4.48 4.71 3.90
CA ASP A 2 5.86 4.76 4.36
C ASP A 2 6.45 3.36 4.23
N ILE A 3 7.47 3.23 3.38
CA ILE A 3 8.14 1.95 3.12
C ILE A 3 9.24 1.79 4.18
N ILE A 4 9.21 0.65 4.87
CA ILE A 4 10.14 0.28 5.92
C ILE A 4 11.19 -0.64 5.30
N ASP A 5 12.46 -0.28 5.46
CA ASP A 5 13.62 -1.05 4.96
C ASP A 5 13.57 -1.39 3.46
N GLY A 6 12.78 -0.65 2.67
CA GLY A 6 12.63 -0.85 1.22
C GLY A 6 11.72 -2.02 0.80
N GLU A 7 11.25 -2.83 1.74
CA GLU A 7 10.53 -4.07 1.45
C GLU A 7 9.25 -4.28 2.26
N LYS A 8 9.00 -3.47 3.29
CA LYS A 8 7.86 -3.62 4.19
C LYS A 8 7.00 -2.36 4.25
N VAL A 9 5.78 -2.52 4.75
CA VAL A 9 4.86 -1.41 5.01
C VAL A 9 3.97 -1.71 6.21
N GLU A 10 3.52 -0.67 6.90
CA GLU A 10 2.50 -0.76 7.93
C GLU A 10 1.09 -0.73 7.34
N CYS A 11 0.26 -1.71 7.71
CA CYS A 11 -1.16 -1.75 7.38
C CYS A 11 -1.88 -0.57 8.05
N SER A 12 -2.54 0.28 7.25
CA SER A 12 -3.25 1.47 7.74
C SER A 12 -4.49 1.19 8.61
N ARG A 13 -4.80 -0.08 8.89
CA ARG A 13 -5.99 -0.50 9.65
C ARG A 13 -5.69 -1.20 10.96
N CYS A 14 -4.69 -2.07 10.99
CA CYS A 14 -4.32 -2.85 12.18
C CYS A 14 -2.90 -2.55 12.69
N ASP A 15 -2.19 -1.63 12.04
CA ASP A 15 -0.80 -1.24 12.36
C ASP A 15 0.20 -2.41 12.27
N GLU A 16 -0.18 -3.50 11.60
CA GLU A 16 0.68 -4.66 11.35
C GLU A 16 1.68 -4.37 10.23
N ILE A 17 2.94 -4.74 10.43
CA ILE A 17 3.98 -4.66 9.40
C ILE A 17 3.90 -5.92 8.52
N THR A 18 3.73 -5.70 7.22
CA THR A 18 3.64 -6.75 6.19
C THR A 18 4.58 -6.44 5.04
N ASP A 19 4.92 -7.46 4.24
CA ASP A 19 5.77 -7.30 3.07
C ASP A 19 5.04 -6.53 1.98
N LEU A 20 5.77 -5.65 1.30
CA LEU A 20 5.24 -4.81 0.21
C LEU A 20 4.71 -5.64 -0.96
N GLU A 21 5.16 -6.88 -1.12
CA GLU A 21 4.68 -7.81 -2.16
C GLU A 21 3.34 -8.47 -1.80
N GLU A 22 2.99 -8.48 -0.51
CA GLU A 22 1.79 -9.14 0.01
C GLU A 22 0.70 -8.12 0.41
N VAL A 23 1.06 -6.83 0.47
CA VAL A 23 0.13 -5.77 0.84
C VAL A 23 -0.78 -5.37 -0.32
N ASN A 24 -2.03 -5.02 0.00
CA ASN A 24 -2.93 -4.40 -0.94
C ASN A 24 -2.94 -2.89 -0.75
N VAL A 25 -3.04 -2.12 -1.83
CA VAL A 25 -3.15 -0.66 -1.75
C VAL A 25 -4.55 -0.21 -2.18
N LEU A 26 -5.26 0.45 -1.26
CA LEU A 26 -6.49 1.16 -1.56
C LEU A 26 -6.15 2.57 -2.05
N GLY A 27 -6.29 2.77 -3.36
CA GLY A 27 -6.21 4.07 -4.01
C GLY A 27 -7.58 4.73 -4.07
N LYS A 28 -7.65 6.05 -3.90
CA LYS A 28 -8.89 6.78 -4.23
C LYS A 28 -8.88 7.09 -5.73
N ARG A 29 -9.95 6.73 -6.44
CA ARG A 29 -10.05 6.75 -7.93
C ARG A 29 -9.52 8.01 -8.62
N ASN A 30 -9.66 9.18 -8.00
CA ASN A 30 -9.24 10.47 -8.56
C ASN A 30 -8.12 11.14 -7.75
N ASN A 31 -7.50 10.42 -6.81
CA ASN A 31 -6.44 10.95 -5.96
C ASN A 31 -5.38 9.87 -5.74
N ARG A 32 -4.37 9.87 -6.61
CA ARG A 32 -3.25 8.92 -6.58
C ARG A 32 -2.31 9.14 -5.40
N THR A 33 -2.33 10.31 -4.75
CA THR A 33 -1.57 10.52 -3.51
C THR A 33 -2.28 9.92 -2.29
N TYR A 34 -3.56 9.55 -2.41
CA TYR A 34 -4.29 8.82 -1.39
C TYR A 34 -4.16 7.31 -1.61
N ALA A 35 -3.01 6.77 -1.21
CA ALA A 35 -2.71 5.34 -1.18
C ALA A 35 -2.72 4.84 0.27
N LYS A 36 -3.53 3.83 0.55
CA LYS A 36 -3.65 3.20 1.88
C LYS A 36 -3.27 1.73 1.80
N PRO A 37 -2.10 1.32 2.33
CA PRO A 37 -1.75 -0.09 2.46
C PRO A 37 -2.69 -0.79 3.45
N VAL A 38 -3.15 -1.99 3.09
CA VAL A 38 -4.04 -2.85 3.87
C VAL A 38 -3.62 -4.31 3.66
N CYS A 39 -3.41 -5.06 4.74
CA CYS A 39 -3.13 -6.49 4.66
C CYS A 39 -4.36 -7.28 4.17
N ASP A 40 -4.15 -8.51 3.69
CA ASP A 40 -5.22 -9.38 3.18
C ASP A 40 -6.35 -9.60 4.20
N ASP A 41 -6.01 -9.90 5.46
CA ASP A 41 -7.00 -10.12 6.53
C ASP A 41 -7.92 -8.91 6.73
N CYS A 42 -7.33 -7.71 6.70
CA CYS A 42 -8.09 -6.48 6.82
C CYS A 42 -8.95 -6.25 5.58
N LEU A 43 -8.40 -6.47 4.38
CA LEU A 43 -9.12 -6.31 3.12
C LEU A 43 -10.32 -7.25 3.03
N ASP A 44 -10.18 -8.51 3.44
CA ASP A 44 -11.28 -9.47 3.49
C ASP A 44 -12.38 -9.02 4.47
N GLY A 45 -11.99 -8.36 5.56
CA GLY A 45 -12.93 -7.81 6.54
C GLY A 45 -13.69 -6.56 6.08
N ILE A 46 -13.10 -5.69 5.25
CA ILE A 46 -13.72 -4.42 4.82
C ILE A 46 -14.18 -4.39 3.36
N GLY A 47 -13.67 -5.29 2.52
CA GLY A 47 -13.77 -5.24 1.07
C GLY A 47 -13.14 -3.97 0.48
N VAL A 48 -13.45 -3.69 -0.79
CA VAL A 48 -13.05 -2.43 -1.45
C VAL A 48 -14.17 -1.41 -1.29
N PRO A 49 -13.99 -0.32 -0.51
CA PRO A 49 -15.06 0.65 -0.29
C PRO A 49 -15.44 1.40 -1.56
N ARG A 50 -16.68 1.88 -1.66
CA ARG A 50 -17.15 2.63 -2.84
C ARG A 50 -16.27 3.87 -3.08
N GLY A 51 -15.79 4.02 -4.30
CA GLY A 51 -14.92 5.15 -4.70
C GLY A 51 -13.43 4.91 -4.48
N TYR A 52 -13.06 3.73 -3.98
CA TYR A 52 -11.70 3.22 -3.95
C TYR A 52 -11.48 2.23 -5.08
N GLU A 53 -10.22 2.12 -5.49
CA GLU A 53 -9.70 1.11 -6.41
C GLU A 53 -8.63 0.32 -5.67
N LEU A 54 -8.56 -0.98 -5.98
CA LEU A 54 -7.62 -1.90 -5.37
C LEU A 54 -6.45 -2.12 -6.33
N GLU A 55 -5.25 -1.84 -5.84
CA GLU A 55 -4.00 -2.13 -6.51
C GLU A 55 -3.28 -3.23 -5.73
N ARG A 56 -2.99 -4.34 -6.41
CA ARG A 56 -2.39 -5.56 -5.79
C ARG A 56 -0.92 -5.74 -6.12
N ASP A 57 -0.46 -5.13 -7.22
CA ASP A 57 0.94 -5.16 -7.62
C ASP A 57 1.51 -3.76 -7.42
N VAL A 58 2.21 -3.59 -6.30
CA VAL A 58 2.89 -2.33 -5.96
C VAL A 58 4.40 -2.51 -5.87
N SER A 59 4.92 -3.54 -6.52
CA SER A 59 6.35 -3.86 -6.57
C SER A 59 7.20 -2.71 -7.14
N TYR A 60 6.63 -1.92 -8.06
CA TYR A 60 7.26 -0.71 -8.61
C TYR A 60 7.61 0.35 -7.55
N LEU A 61 7.00 0.30 -6.35
CA LEU A 61 7.36 1.19 -5.25
C LEU A 61 8.73 0.86 -4.65
N LYS A 62 9.25 -0.37 -4.84
CA LYS A 62 10.63 -0.75 -4.46
C LYS A 62 11.68 0.03 -5.25
N GLU A 63 11.37 0.34 -6.50
CA GLU A 63 12.31 1.04 -7.40
C GLU A 63 12.37 2.56 -7.14
N GLY A 64 11.39 3.10 -6.41
CA GLY A 64 11.28 4.53 -6.12
C GLY A 64 12.18 5.07 -5.00
N THR A 65 12.94 4.22 -4.30
CA THR A 65 13.84 4.65 -3.21
C THR A 65 15.25 5.04 -3.66
N ASP A 66 15.58 4.92 -4.95
CA ASP A 66 16.93 5.24 -5.46
C ASP A 66 17.05 6.62 -6.14
N GLU A 67 15.96 7.35 -6.35
CA GLU A 67 16.02 8.62 -7.09
C GLU A 67 15.63 9.83 -6.24
N THR A 68 16.52 10.26 -5.34
CA THR A 68 16.88 11.66 -5.07
C THR A 68 17.93 11.66 -3.95
N HIS A 69 19.19 11.88 -4.27
CA HIS A 69 20.14 12.78 -3.58
C HIS A 69 21.40 12.85 -4.48
N SER A 70 21.38 13.77 -5.44
CA SER A 70 22.57 14.32 -6.09
C SER A 70 22.56 15.82 -5.92
#